data_AF-M5BTN4-F1
#
_entry.id   AF-M5BTN4-F1
#
_cell.length_a   1.000
_cell.length_b   1.000
_cell.length_c   1.000
_cell.angle_alpha   90.00
_cell.angle_beta   90.00
_cell.angle_gamma   90.00
#
_symmetry.space_group_name_H-M   'P 1'
#
loop_
_entity.id
_entity.type
_entity.pdbx_description
1 polymer ?
#
loop_
_entity_poly.entity_id
_entity_poly.type
_entity_poly.pdbx_seq_one_letter_code
_entity_poly.pdbx_strand_id
1 'polypeptide(L)'
;MYAPPLGSAFQSINCYSSTNLVEWKYVGELLSLQSSGDLGPSRVVERPKVIYNPTTKQYVLYMHIDSSNYGEAKVGVATGSSVCGSYSYRGSFRPLGYESRDMGLYKDTDGTAYLLTEDRANGLRIDKLSTDYLSVVSNVYTWAEKYESPAVIKSSAGVYFMFASQLTGWNTNDNMYSTSTSLSGPWSSWKVSVLVRRG
;
A
#
# COMPACT_ATOMS: atom_id res chain seq x y z
N MET A 1 8.37 17.85 17.38
CA MET A 1 8.88 16.50 17.05
C MET A 1 7.77 15.53 17.38
N TYR A 2 7.03 15.02 16.38
CA TYR A 2 5.93 14.08 16.58
C TYR A 2 6.55 12.69 16.79
N ALA A 3 6.48 12.15 18.01
CA ALA A 3 6.82 10.74 18.22
C ALA A 3 5.70 9.91 17.58
N PRO A 4 5.98 9.04 16.60
CA PRO A 4 4.94 8.20 16.04
C PRO A 4 4.35 7.33 17.15
N PRO A 5 3.01 7.13 17.18
CA PRO A 5 2.41 6.19 18.11
C PRO A 5 3.03 4.80 17.92
N LEU A 6 3.11 4.00 18.97
CA LEU A 6 3.61 2.63 18.86
C LEU A 6 2.67 1.81 17.97
N GLY A 7 3.24 1.05 17.02
CA GLY A 7 2.47 0.17 16.15
C GLY A 7 1.99 -1.07 16.90
N SER A 8 0.81 -1.57 16.53
CA SER A 8 0.32 -2.83 17.10
C SER A 8 1.15 -4.01 16.58
N ALA A 9 1.41 -4.98 17.44
CA ALA A 9 2.19 -6.15 17.07
C ALA A 9 1.40 -7.04 16.11
N PHE A 10 2.05 -7.42 15.01
CA PHE A 10 1.52 -8.30 13.98
C PHE A 10 0.99 -9.62 14.56
N GLN A 11 -0.17 -10.07 14.06
CA GLN A 11 -0.76 -11.37 14.39
C GLN A 11 -0.94 -12.20 13.11
N SER A 12 -1.67 -11.66 12.14
CA SER A 12 -1.89 -12.30 10.85
C SER A 12 -2.43 -11.31 9.81
N ILE A 13 -2.31 -11.68 8.53
CA ILE A 13 -3.03 -11.05 7.42
C ILE A 13 -4.18 -11.97 7.06
N ASN A 14 -5.40 -11.60 7.43
CA ASN A 14 -6.60 -12.42 7.24
C ASN A 14 -7.24 -12.21 5.87
N CYS A 15 -7.79 -13.28 5.32
CA CYS A 15 -8.65 -13.24 4.14
C CYS A 15 -10.11 -13.48 4.52
N TYR A 16 -10.97 -12.62 4.01
CA TYR A 16 -12.42 -12.77 4.07
C TYR A 16 -12.99 -12.73 2.66
N SER A 17 -14.06 -13.47 2.42
CA SER A 17 -14.77 -13.48 1.13
C SER A 17 -16.23 -13.05 1.32
N SER A 18 -16.75 -12.32 0.34
CA SER A 18 -18.15 -11.91 0.27
C SER A 18 -18.59 -11.82 -1.18
N THR A 19 -19.88 -12.05 -1.46
CA THR A 19 -20.50 -11.81 -2.77
C THR A 19 -21.29 -10.49 -2.82
N ASN A 20 -21.50 -9.83 -1.67
CA ASN A 20 -22.31 -8.62 -1.54
C ASN A 20 -21.61 -7.46 -0.81
N LEU A 21 -20.36 -7.64 -0.39
CA LEU A 21 -19.54 -6.69 0.38
C LEU A 21 -20.11 -6.34 1.78
N VAL A 22 -21.13 -7.07 2.25
CA VAL A 22 -21.77 -6.87 3.55
C VAL A 22 -21.54 -8.08 4.45
N GLU A 23 -21.85 -9.27 3.96
CA GLU A 23 -21.71 -10.53 4.70
C GLU A 23 -20.35 -11.15 4.40
N TRP A 24 -19.47 -11.19 5.39
CA TRP A 24 -18.09 -11.63 5.23
C TRP A 24 -17.85 -12.98 5.90
N LYS A 25 -17.37 -13.95 5.13
CA LYS A 25 -16.92 -15.25 5.63
C LYS A 25 -15.41 -15.24 5.80
N TYR A 26 -14.93 -15.59 6.98
CA TYR A 26 -13.51 -15.86 7.20
C TYR A 26 -13.05 -17.07 6.38
N VAL A 27 -11.96 -16.92 5.64
CA VAL A 27 -11.39 -17.98 4.78
C VAL A 27 -10.13 -18.58 5.40
N GLY A 28 -9.24 -17.74 5.89
CA GLY A 28 -7.95 -18.16 6.44
C GLY A 28 -6.95 -17.02 6.51
N GLU A 29 -5.72 -17.34 6.92
CA GLU A 29 -4.62 -16.37 7.01
C GLU A 29 -3.71 -16.50 5.79
N LEU A 30 -3.44 -15.37 5.13
CA LEU A 30 -2.46 -15.29 4.04
C LEU A 30 -1.04 -15.43 4.59
N LEU A 31 -0.76 -14.76 5.71
CA LEU A 31 0.47 -14.82 6.47
C LEU A 31 0.13 -14.79 7.95
N SER A 32 0.88 -15.53 8.75
CA SER A 32 0.71 -15.65 10.20
C SER A 32 1.99 -15.21 10.92
N LEU A 33 1.85 -14.83 12.19
CA LEU A 33 2.96 -14.56 13.10
C LEU A 33 3.97 -15.71 13.08
N GLN A 34 5.24 -15.38 12.87
CA GLN A 34 6.36 -16.29 12.94
C GLN A 34 7.11 -16.14 14.27
N SER A 35 8.01 -17.06 14.58
CA SER A 35 8.81 -17.01 15.81
C SER A 35 9.87 -15.91 15.80
N SER A 36 10.26 -15.41 14.62
CA SER A 36 11.32 -14.41 14.43
C SER A 36 11.22 -13.73 13.05
N GLY A 37 12.14 -12.80 12.77
CA GLY A 37 12.22 -12.10 11.49
C GLY A 37 11.20 -10.96 11.35
N ASP A 38 11.00 -10.49 10.12
CA ASP A 38 10.08 -9.37 9.82
C ASP A 38 8.62 -9.66 10.20
N LEU A 39 8.23 -10.94 10.22
CA LEU A 39 6.91 -11.42 10.64
C LEU A 39 6.91 -11.97 12.07
N GLY A 40 7.94 -11.66 12.86
CA GLY A 40 8.11 -12.12 14.23
C GLY A 40 7.32 -11.34 15.28
N PRO A 41 7.51 -11.66 16.57
CA PRO A 41 6.88 -10.92 17.67
C PRO A 41 7.30 -9.45 17.70
N SER A 42 6.40 -8.57 18.14
CA SER A 42 6.64 -7.12 18.29
C SER A 42 7.02 -6.39 16.99
N ARG A 43 6.71 -6.98 15.84
CA ARG A 43 6.86 -6.37 14.51
C ARG A 43 5.57 -5.71 14.07
N VAL A 44 5.69 -4.71 13.19
CA VAL A 44 4.55 -4.03 12.58
C VAL A 44 4.42 -4.52 11.15
N VAL A 45 3.23 -5.01 10.80
CA VAL A 45 2.86 -5.44 9.46
C VAL A 45 1.50 -4.87 9.11
N GLU A 46 1.47 -3.94 8.17
CA GLU A 46 0.28 -3.10 7.94
C GLU A 46 -0.08 -2.98 6.46
N ARG A 47 -1.31 -2.51 6.22
CA ARG A 47 -1.84 -2.12 4.92
C ARG A 47 -1.61 -3.15 3.80
N PRO A 48 -1.91 -4.45 4.01
CA PRO A 48 -1.74 -5.46 2.97
C PRO A 48 -2.50 -5.08 1.69
N LYS A 49 -1.89 -5.34 0.53
CA LYS A 49 -2.49 -5.18 -0.81
C LYS A 49 -2.11 -6.39 -1.66
N VAL A 50 -3.10 -6.98 -2.32
CA VAL A 50 -2.89 -8.14 -3.20
C VAL A 50 -3.26 -7.78 -4.63
N ILE A 51 -2.39 -8.12 -5.58
CA ILE A 51 -2.67 -8.05 -7.02
C ILE A 51 -2.32 -9.38 -7.70
N TYR A 52 -3.05 -9.75 -8.75
CA TYR A 52 -2.76 -10.94 -9.54
C TYR A 52 -1.84 -10.62 -10.71
N ASN A 53 -0.76 -11.40 -10.86
CA ASN A 53 0.11 -11.38 -12.01
C ASN A 53 -0.29 -12.48 -13.01
N PRO A 54 -0.83 -12.14 -14.19
CA PRO A 54 -1.30 -13.12 -15.16
C PRO A 54 -0.17 -13.91 -15.83
N THR A 55 1.04 -13.36 -15.89
CA THR A 55 2.21 -13.99 -16.53
C THR A 55 2.79 -15.08 -15.64
N THR A 56 3.00 -14.79 -14.35
CA THR A 56 3.52 -15.76 -13.39
C THR A 56 2.43 -16.64 -12.78
N LYS A 57 1.16 -16.28 -12.97
CA LYS A 57 -0.03 -16.88 -12.37
C LYS A 57 -0.03 -16.85 -10.84
N GLN A 58 0.67 -15.89 -10.25
CA GLN A 58 0.78 -15.71 -8.81
C GLN A 58 -0.01 -14.49 -8.36
N TYR A 59 -0.56 -14.59 -7.15
CA TYR A 59 -0.96 -13.43 -6.37
C TYR A 59 0.25 -12.87 -5.67
N VAL A 60 0.44 -11.56 -5.75
CA VAL A 60 1.54 -10.83 -5.14
C VAL A 60 0.95 -9.92 -4.07
N LEU A 61 1.39 -10.13 -2.84
CA LEU A 61 1.02 -9.37 -1.66
C LEU A 61 2.17 -8.40 -1.33
N TYR A 62 1.87 -7.11 -1.21
CA TYR A 62 2.74 -6.15 -0.56
C TYR A 62 2.16 -5.73 0.79
N MET A 63 3.04 -5.40 1.72
CA MET A 63 2.70 -4.86 3.03
C MET A 63 3.77 -3.88 3.50
N HIS A 64 3.39 -2.99 4.41
CA HIS A 64 4.34 -2.24 5.21
C HIS A 64 4.99 -3.19 6.22
N ILE A 65 6.32 -3.15 6.35
CA ILE A 65 7.11 -3.89 7.34
C ILE A 65 7.90 -2.89 8.17
N ASP A 66 7.74 -2.95 9.49
CA ASP A 66 8.47 -2.06 10.38
C ASP A 66 8.80 -2.67 11.76
N SER A 67 9.70 -1.98 12.47
CA SER A 67 9.88 -2.12 13.91
C SER A 67 8.74 -1.42 14.67
N SER A 68 8.55 -1.75 15.95
CA SER A 68 7.48 -1.17 16.79
C SER A 68 7.52 0.36 16.92
N ASN A 69 8.65 0.99 16.61
CA ASN A 69 8.86 2.44 16.61
C ASN A 69 8.86 3.08 15.21
N TYR A 70 8.47 2.34 14.17
CA TYR A 70 8.40 2.82 12.78
C TYR A 70 9.72 3.32 12.16
N GLY A 71 10.84 2.72 12.58
CA GLY A 71 12.20 3.15 12.24
C GLY A 71 12.84 2.42 11.06
N GLU A 72 12.37 1.23 10.72
CA GLU A 72 12.89 0.46 9.59
C GLU A 72 12.31 0.94 8.26
N ALA A 73 11.00 1.23 8.22
CA ALA A 73 10.27 1.78 7.08
C ALA A 73 10.56 1.05 5.76
N LYS A 74 10.11 -0.21 5.67
CA LYS A 74 10.30 -1.10 4.51
C LYS A 74 8.96 -1.52 3.90
N VAL A 75 9.00 -1.95 2.64
CA VAL A 75 7.95 -2.80 2.08
C VAL A 75 8.35 -4.27 2.21
N GLY A 76 7.38 -5.14 2.47
CA GLY A 76 7.50 -6.59 2.36
C GLY A 76 6.79 -7.10 1.11
N VAL A 77 7.24 -8.25 0.59
CA VAL A 77 6.60 -8.94 -0.53
C VAL A 77 6.35 -10.40 -0.17
N ALA A 78 5.19 -10.92 -0.55
CA ALA A 78 4.87 -12.34 -0.47
C ALA A 78 4.10 -12.80 -1.70
N THR A 79 4.10 -14.11 -1.97
CA THR A 79 3.39 -14.68 -3.13
C THR A 79 2.53 -15.86 -2.76
N GLY A 80 1.36 -15.98 -3.36
CA GLY A 80 0.45 -17.12 -3.21
C GLY A 80 -0.10 -17.59 -4.56
N SER A 81 -0.53 -18.86 -4.64
CA SER A 81 -1.15 -19.43 -5.84
C SER A 81 -2.67 -19.23 -5.90
N SER A 82 -3.28 -18.76 -4.80
CA SER A 82 -4.70 -18.40 -4.74
C SER A 82 -4.91 -17.13 -3.91
N VAL A 83 -6.00 -16.40 -4.17
CA VAL A 83 -6.26 -15.09 -3.54
C VAL A 83 -6.30 -15.17 -2.01
N CYS A 84 -6.93 -16.21 -1.47
CA CYS A 84 -7.06 -16.49 -0.03
C CYS A 84 -6.25 -17.72 0.43
N GLY A 85 -5.23 -18.14 -0.33
CA GLY A 85 -4.34 -19.22 0.08
C GLY A 85 -3.28 -18.74 1.08
N SER A 86 -2.43 -19.65 1.54
CA SER A 86 -1.22 -19.28 2.29
C SER A 86 -0.16 -18.69 1.33
N TYR A 87 0.47 -17.61 1.76
CA TYR A 87 1.50 -16.91 0.99
C TYR A 87 2.88 -17.26 1.52
N SER A 88 3.85 -17.32 0.62
CA SER A 88 5.27 -17.43 0.96
C SER A 88 5.89 -16.05 1.03
N TYR A 89 6.32 -15.64 2.22
CA TYR A 89 7.03 -14.38 2.43
C TYR A 89 8.40 -14.40 1.76
N ARG A 90 8.75 -13.32 1.05
CA ARG A 90 9.98 -13.20 0.25
C ARG A 90 11.02 -12.25 0.85
N GLY A 91 10.69 -11.59 1.96
CA GLY A 91 11.54 -10.58 2.59
C GLY A 91 11.01 -9.16 2.41
N SER A 92 11.80 -8.22 2.93
CA SER A 92 11.51 -6.78 2.89
C SER A 92 12.68 -5.96 2.39
N PHE A 93 12.40 -4.77 1.87
CA PHE A 93 13.39 -3.84 1.36
C PHE A 93 12.87 -2.39 1.39
N ARG A 94 13.81 -1.45 1.27
CA ARG A 94 13.53 -0.03 1.04
C ARG A 94 13.39 0.24 -0.46
N PRO A 95 12.20 0.61 -0.98
CA PRO A 95 11.99 0.76 -2.42
C PRO A 95 12.89 1.87 -2.98
N LEU A 96 13.72 1.50 -3.96
CA LEU A 96 14.74 2.38 -4.56
C LEU A 96 15.75 2.96 -3.54
N GLY A 97 15.92 2.29 -2.38
CA GLY A 97 16.80 2.75 -1.30
C GLY A 97 16.17 3.78 -0.36
N TYR A 98 14.94 4.24 -0.64
CA TYR A 98 14.21 5.19 0.20
C TYR A 98 13.34 4.47 1.23
N GLU A 99 13.05 5.17 2.33
CA GLU A 99 12.06 4.70 3.29
C GLU A 99 10.70 4.48 2.63
N SER A 100 9.89 3.61 3.24
CA SER A 100 8.50 3.38 2.89
C SER A 100 7.73 2.99 4.13
N ARG A 101 6.70 3.77 4.49
CA ARG A 101 5.76 3.39 5.54
C ARG A 101 4.40 3.07 4.95
N ASP A 102 3.49 4.04 5.02
CA ASP A 102 2.16 3.88 4.46
C ASP A 102 2.21 3.61 2.96
N MET A 103 1.45 2.61 2.53
CA MET A 103 1.51 2.14 1.16
C MET A 103 0.17 1.69 0.57
N GLY A 104 0.14 1.68 -0.76
CA GLY A 104 -0.89 1.12 -1.61
C GLY A 104 -0.28 0.39 -2.80
N LEU A 105 -1.10 -0.39 -3.52
CA LEU A 105 -0.74 -0.96 -4.81
C LEU A 105 -1.79 -0.56 -5.84
N TYR A 106 -1.34 -0.23 -7.03
CA TYR A 106 -2.21 0.05 -8.17
C TYR A 106 -1.74 -0.78 -9.36
N LYS A 107 -2.65 -1.55 -9.96
CA LYS A 107 -2.42 -2.23 -11.24
C LYS A 107 -3.28 -1.54 -12.29
N ASP A 108 -2.64 -0.96 -13.29
CA ASP A 108 -3.33 -0.27 -14.38
C ASP A 108 -3.91 -1.29 -15.37
N THR A 109 -4.79 -0.78 -16.20
CA THR A 109 -5.51 -1.47 -17.29
C THR A 109 -4.60 -2.11 -18.33
N ASP A 110 -3.37 -1.62 -18.51
CA ASP A 110 -2.34 -2.20 -19.38
C ASP A 110 -1.59 -3.38 -18.72
N GLY A 111 -1.86 -3.66 -17.44
CA GLY A 111 -1.18 -4.68 -16.65
C GLY A 111 0.10 -4.21 -15.96
N THR A 112 0.53 -2.96 -16.13
CA THR A 112 1.63 -2.38 -15.35
C THR A 112 1.18 -2.17 -13.91
N ALA A 113 2.04 -2.53 -12.95
CA ALA A 113 1.76 -2.33 -11.53
C ALA A 113 2.69 -1.30 -10.90
N TYR A 114 2.19 -0.64 -9.87
CA TYR A 114 2.83 0.47 -9.18
C TYR A 114 2.67 0.32 -7.67
N LEU A 115 3.75 0.57 -6.95
CA LEU A 115 3.75 0.82 -5.53
C LEU A 115 3.43 2.29 -5.29
N LEU A 116 2.44 2.54 -4.44
CA LEU A 116 2.20 3.86 -3.86
C LEU A 116 2.86 3.85 -2.50
N THR A 117 3.83 4.71 -2.25
CA THR A 117 4.64 4.66 -1.03
C THR A 117 5.00 6.06 -0.58
N GLU A 118 4.87 6.32 0.72
CA GLU A 118 5.33 7.57 1.31
C GLU A 118 6.57 7.38 2.14
N ASP A 119 7.39 8.43 2.15
CA ASP A 119 8.33 8.65 3.23
C ASP A 119 8.31 10.10 3.71
N ARG A 120 8.70 10.28 4.97
CA ARG A 120 8.64 11.59 5.66
C ARG A 120 9.61 12.62 5.07
N ALA A 121 10.72 12.19 4.46
CA ALA A 121 11.77 13.06 3.95
C ALA A 121 11.45 13.57 2.52
N ASN A 122 11.04 12.67 1.63
CA ASN A 122 10.89 12.89 0.18
C ASN A 122 9.42 13.04 -0.24
N GLY A 123 8.47 12.52 0.54
CA GLY A 123 7.02 12.67 0.30
C GLY A 123 6.38 11.42 -0.30
N LEU A 124 5.22 11.60 -0.93
CA LEU A 124 4.45 10.51 -1.54
C LEU A 124 4.95 10.22 -2.96
N ARG A 125 5.15 8.94 -3.28
CA ARG A 125 5.73 8.46 -4.53
C ARG A 125 4.82 7.44 -5.21
N ILE A 126 4.84 7.47 -6.54
CA ILE A 126 4.40 6.37 -7.40
C ILE A 126 5.65 5.72 -7.95
N ASP A 127 5.90 4.46 -7.61
CA ASP A 127 7.04 3.71 -8.12
C ASP A 127 6.56 2.55 -8.98
N LYS A 128 7.14 2.38 -10.17
CA LYS A 128 6.82 1.29 -11.10
C LYS A 128 7.41 -0.03 -10.61
N LEU A 129 6.63 -1.11 -10.69
CA LEU A 129 7.08 -2.46 -10.38
C LEU A 129 7.67 -3.17 -11.61
N SER A 130 8.48 -4.20 -11.36
CA SER A 130 8.94 -5.17 -12.35
C SER A 130 7.78 -5.95 -12.96
N THR A 131 8.00 -6.61 -14.09
CA THR A 131 6.95 -7.36 -14.80
C THR A 131 6.41 -8.56 -14.03
N ASP A 132 7.19 -9.12 -13.10
CA ASP A 132 6.75 -10.15 -12.15
C ASP A 132 6.11 -9.57 -10.88
N TYR A 133 6.10 -8.23 -10.75
CA TYR A 133 5.66 -7.45 -9.60
C TYR A 133 6.45 -7.72 -8.31
N LEU A 134 7.64 -8.30 -8.37
CA LEU A 134 8.39 -8.67 -7.16
C LEU A 134 9.42 -7.63 -6.72
N SER A 135 9.70 -6.61 -7.54
CA SER A 135 10.64 -5.55 -7.22
C SER A 135 10.19 -4.19 -7.75
N VAL A 136 10.76 -3.12 -7.19
CA VAL A 136 10.54 -1.74 -7.62
C VAL A 136 11.64 -1.34 -8.60
N VAL A 137 11.26 -0.80 -9.76
CA VAL A 137 12.15 -0.56 -10.89
C VAL A 137 12.51 0.92 -11.03
N SER A 138 11.55 1.83 -10.90
CA SER A 138 11.79 3.27 -11.10
C SER A 138 10.72 4.13 -10.44
N ASN A 139 11.09 5.33 -10.00
CA ASN A 139 10.11 6.35 -9.61
C ASN A 139 9.40 6.89 -10.86
N VAL A 140 8.09 7.10 -10.76
CA VAL A 140 7.22 7.61 -11.83
C VAL A 140 6.77 9.03 -11.52
N TYR A 141 6.43 9.29 -10.27
CA TYR A 141 6.04 10.61 -9.80
C TYR A 141 6.31 10.76 -8.31
N THR A 142 6.59 11.99 -7.88
CA THR A 142 6.78 12.33 -6.46
C THR A 142 6.04 13.64 -6.16
N TRP A 143 5.20 13.61 -5.12
CA TRP A 143 4.69 14.83 -4.48
C TRP A 143 5.62 15.24 -3.36
N ALA A 144 5.93 16.54 -3.28
CA ALA A 144 6.75 17.07 -2.21
C ALA A 144 6.00 17.08 -0.85
N GLU A 145 4.67 17.20 -0.91
CA GLU A 145 3.77 17.17 0.24
C GLU A 145 3.86 15.83 0.98
N LYS A 146 3.68 15.90 2.30
CA LYS A 146 3.76 14.74 3.19
C LYS A 146 2.35 14.23 3.44
N TYR A 147 1.95 13.26 2.64
CA TYR A 147 0.69 12.54 2.78
C TYR A 147 0.94 11.04 2.94
N GLU A 148 0.00 10.37 3.60
CA GLU A 148 0.03 8.93 3.86
C GLU A 148 -1.28 8.25 3.42
N SER A 149 -1.43 6.96 3.72
CA SER A 149 -2.54 6.12 3.28
C SER A 149 -2.94 6.21 1.79
N PRO A 150 -1.98 6.14 0.84
CA PRO A 150 -2.28 6.42 -0.55
C PRO A 150 -3.15 5.36 -1.23
N ALA A 151 -4.07 5.81 -2.07
CA ALA A 151 -4.90 4.96 -2.92
C ALA A 151 -5.12 5.62 -4.29
N VAL A 152 -4.97 4.84 -5.37
CA VAL A 152 -5.28 5.30 -6.73
C VAL A 152 -6.48 4.56 -7.28
N ILE A 153 -7.39 5.31 -7.90
CA ILE A 153 -8.42 4.77 -8.79
C ILE A 153 -8.33 5.46 -10.14
N LYS A 154 -8.76 4.77 -11.21
CA LYS A 154 -8.90 5.33 -12.54
C LYS A 154 -10.38 5.37 -12.89
N SER A 155 -10.88 6.54 -13.28
CA SER A 155 -12.25 6.69 -13.74
C SER A 155 -12.44 6.06 -15.11
N SER A 156 -13.69 5.80 -15.48
CA SER A 156 -14.04 5.33 -16.83
C SER A 156 -13.64 6.32 -17.95
N ALA A 157 -13.49 7.60 -17.61
CA ALA A 157 -12.98 8.63 -18.52
C ALA A 157 -11.43 8.65 -18.62
N GLY A 158 -10.74 7.72 -17.97
CA GLY A 158 -9.28 7.62 -18.00
C GLY A 158 -8.54 8.60 -17.08
N VAL A 159 -9.23 9.23 -16.13
CA VAL A 159 -8.60 10.13 -15.15
C VAL A 159 -8.20 9.35 -13.90
N TYR A 160 -6.94 9.44 -13.51
CA TYR A 160 -6.45 8.93 -12.24
C TYR A 160 -6.79 9.89 -11.11
N PHE A 161 -7.23 9.34 -9.99
CA PHE A 161 -7.43 10.04 -8.73
C PHE A 161 -6.49 9.39 -7.72
N MET A 162 -5.57 10.19 -7.19
CA MET A 162 -4.76 9.85 -6.03
C MET A 162 -5.50 10.38 -4.79
N PHE A 163 -5.82 9.51 -3.84
CA PHE A 163 -6.30 9.86 -2.51
C PHE A 163 -5.22 9.62 -1.48
N ALA A 164 -5.11 10.50 -0.48
CA ALA A 164 -4.16 10.35 0.61
C ALA A 164 -4.63 11.15 1.85
N SER A 165 -4.18 10.77 3.05
CA SER A 165 -4.45 11.47 4.30
C SER A 165 -3.27 12.34 4.73
N GLN A 166 -3.54 13.35 5.56
CA GLN A 166 -2.49 14.09 6.27
C GLN A 166 -1.86 13.24 7.39
N LEU A 167 -0.71 13.69 7.90
CA LEU A 167 0.06 12.98 8.92
C LEU A 167 -0.41 13.35 10.33
N THR A 168 -1.50 12.74 10.78
CA THR A 168 -2.07 12.96 12.12
C THR A 168 -2.01 11.70 13.00
N GLY A 169 -1.23 10.70 12.57
CA GLY A 169 -1.18 9.37 13.17
C GLY A 169 -2.56 8.73 13.21
N TRP A 170 -2.99 8.27 14.39
CA TRP A 170 -4.29 7.62 14.53
C TRP A 170 -5.49 8.57 14.53
N ASN A 171 -5.28 9.88 14.63
CA ASN A 171 -6.37 10.85 14.53
C ASN A 171 -6.87 10.94 13.10
N THR A 172 -8.19 11.06 12.91
CA THR A 172 -8.77 11.33 11.60
C THR A 172 -8.42 12.74 11.12
N ASN A 173 -8.41 12.94 9.80
CA ASN A 173 -8.23 14.22 9.16
C ASN A 173 -9.02 14.29 7.85
N ASP A 174 -9.17 15.50 7.32
CA ASP A 174 -9.69 15.72 5.98
C ASP A 174 -8.72 15.13 4.96
N ASN A 175 -9.12 14.01 4.37
CA ASN A 175 -8.37 13.35 3.31
C ASN A 175 -8.35 14.25 2.07
N MET A 176 -7.32 14.06 1.26
CA MET A 176 -7.02 14.87 0.09
C MET A 176 -7.10 14.02 -1.17
N TYR A 177 -7.35 14.65 -2.30
CA TYR A 177 -7.19 14.05 -3.61
C TYR A 177 -6.46 14.95 -4.59
N SER A 178 -5.79 14.33 -5.56
CA SER A 178 -5.16 14.95 -6.72
C SER A 178 -5.52 14.15 -7.97
N THR A 179 -5.60 14.78 -9.13
CA THR A 179 -5.96 14.11 -10.38
C THR A 179 -4.92 14.29 -11.48
N SER A 180 -4.85 13.31 -12.38
CA SER A 180 -4.09 13.42 -13.62
C SER A 180 -4.65 12.49 -14.71
N THR A 181 -4.32 12.76 -15.96
CA THR A 181 -4.56 11.84 -17.08
C THR A 181 -3.37 10.91 -17.33
N SER A 182 -2.27 11.06 -16.58
CA SER A 182 -1.10 10.17 -16.60
C SER A 182 -0.55 9.96 -15.19
N LEU A 183 -0.12 8.74 -14.85
CA LEU A 183 0.54 8.49 -13.56
C LEU A 183 1.84 9.28 -13.40
N SER A 184 2.53 9.62 -14.50
CA SER A 184 3.73 10.48 -14.50
C SER A 184 3.41 11.97 -14.36
N GLY A 185 2.13 12.33 -14.22
CA GLY A 185 1.68 13.71 -14.14
C GLY A 185 1.61 14.44 -15.48
N PRO A 186 1.41 15.77 -15.44
CA PRO A 186 1.31 16.58 -14.23
C PRO A 186 0.08 16.21 -13.40
N TRP A 187 0.22 16.22 -12.09
CA TRP A 187 -0.89 16.04 -11.16
C TRP A 187 -1.44 17.39 -10.72
N SER A 188 -2.76 17.48 -10.52
CA SER A 188 -3.38 18.70 -10.00
C SER A 188 -2.88 19.01 -8.59
N SER A 189 -3.03 20.26 -8.16
CA SER A 189 -2.90 20.59 -6.73
C SER A 189 -3.85 19.73 -5.90
N TRP A 190 -3.45 19.41 -4.67
CA TRP A 190 -4.28 18.67 -3.74
C TRP A 190 -5.53 19.45 -3.35
N LYS A 191 -6.66 18.76 -3.22
CA LYS A 191 -7.95 19.29 -2.79
C LYS A 191 -8.55 18.38 -1.73
N VAL A 192 -9.33 18.92 -0.80
CA VAL A 192 -10.03 18.09 0.19
C VAL A 192 -11.01 17.15 -0.51
N SER A 193 -10.96 15.86 -0.18
CA SER A 193 -11.90 14.85 -0.64
C SER A 193 -13.20 14.99 0.14
N VAL A 194 -14.15 15.77 -0.40
CA VAL A 194 -15.46 15.92 0.24
C VAL A 194 -16.38 14.80 -0.25
N LEU A 195 -16.32 13.64 0.40
CA LEU A 195 -17.26 12.53 0.15
C LEU A 195 -18.65 12.78 0.77
N VAL A 196 -18.81 13.86 1.55
CA VAL A 196 -20.09 14.24 2.16
C VAL A 196 -20.27 15.77 2.08
N ARG A 197 -20.82 16.28 0.98
CA ARG A 197 -21.83 17.33 1.09
C ARG A 197 -23.17 16.64 0.89
N ARG A 198 -23.84 16.29 2.00
CA ARG A 198 -25.29 16.10 1.96
C ARG A 198 -25.87 17.45 1.53
N GLY A 199 -26.56 17.45 0.38
CA GLY A 199 -27.55 18.48 0.07
C GLY A 199 -28.74 18.36 1.00
#